data_AF-A0A7K7G2V3-F1
#
_entry.id   AF-A0A7K7G2V3-F1
#
_cell.length_a   1.000
_cell.length_b   1.000
_cell.length_c   1.000
_cell.angle_alpha   90.00
_cell.angle_beta   90.00
_cell.angle_gamma   90.00
#
_symmetry.space_group_name_H-M   'P 1'
#
loop_
_entity.id
_entity.type
_entity.pdbx_description
1 polymer ?
#
loop_
_entity_poly.entity_id
_entity_poly.type
_entity_poly.pdbx_seq_one_letter_code
_entity_poly.pdbx_strand_id
1 'polypeptide(L)'
;QSHRKFSAPRHGSLGFLPRKRSSRHRGKVKSFPKDDPSKPVHLTAFLGYKAGMTHIVREVDRPGSKVNKKEVVEAVTIIETPPMVIVGIVGYVQTPRGLRSFKTIFAEHISDECKRRFYKNWHKSKKKAFTKYCKKWQDEEGKKQLEKDFNSMKKYCQVIRVMAHTQMRLLPLRQKKSHLMEIQVNGGTVAEKVDWAREKLEQQVPVSTVFGQDEMIDVIGVTKGKGYKGVTSRWHTKKLPRKTHRGLRKVACIGAWHPARVAFSVARAGQKGYHHRTEINKKIYKIGQGYQIKDGKLIKNNASTDYDLSDKSINPLGGFVHYGEVTNDFIMVKGCVVGTKKRVLTLRKSLLVQTKRRALEKIDLKFIDTTSKFGHGRFQTAEEKKAFMGPLKKDRIAKEEAA
;
A
#
# COMPACT_ATOMS: atom_id res chain seq x y z
N GLN A 1 30.62 -33.46 28.71
CA GLN A 1 29.48 -32.55 28.47
C GLN A 1 28.94 -32.79 27.05
N SER A 2 27.69 -33.22 26.90
CA SER A 2 27.13 -33.51 25.56
C SER A 2 26.65 -32.23 24.88
N HIS A 3 26.77 -32.16 23.55
CA HIS A 3 26.31 -31.04 22.73
C HIS A 3 25.75 -31.54 21.39
N ARG A 4 25.14 -30.62 20.63
CA ARG A 4 24.61 -30.95 19.30
C ARG A 4 25.76 -31.29 18.34
N LYS A 5 25.81 -32.54 17.86
CA LYS A 5 26.88 -33.07 16.98
C LYS A 5 27.23 -32.21 15.76
N PHE A 6 26.23 -31.58 15.13
CA PHE A 6 26.43 -30.68 13.98
C PHE A 6 25.73 -29.34 14.21
N SER A 7 26.48 -28.25 14.06
CA SER A 7 25.92 -26.89 14.12
C SER A 7 24.95 -26.63 12.96
N ALA A 8 23.86 -25.91 13.24
CA ALA A 8 23.01 -25.36 12.20
C ALA A 8 22.24 -24.15 12.74
N PRO A 9 21.91 -23.17 11.87
CA PRO A 9 21.16 -21.99 12.29
C PRO A 9 19.76 -22.33 12.77
N ARG A 10 19.18 -21.42 13.56
CA ARG A 10 17.81 -21.56 14.04
C ARG A 10 16.79 -21.45 12.90
N HIS A 11 15.67 -22.14 13.05
CA HIS A 11 14.53 -21.98 12.15
C HIS A 11 13.69 -20.75 12.53
N GLY A 12 13.74 -19.73 11.67
CA GLY A 12 12.91 -18.52 11.76
C GLY A 12 13.40 -17.48 12.77
N SER A 13 13.05 -16.22 12.51
CA SER A 13 13.41 -15.08 13.36
C SER A 13 12.43 -14.89 14.52
N LEU A 14 12.99 -14.61 15.71
CA LEU A 14 12.26 -14.29 16.94
C LEU A 14 11.80 -12.82 16.99
N GLY A 15 12.43 -11.91 16.23
CA GLY A 15 12.02 -10.49 16.15
C GLY A 15 10.63 -10.28 15.54
N PHE A 16 10.05 -11.33 14.97
CA PHE A 16 8.68 -11.36 14.46
C PHE A 16 7.69 -12.14 15.35
N LEU A 17 8.09 -12.50 16.56
CA LEU A 17 7.16 -12.88 17.62
C LEU A 17 6.49 -11.62 18.20
N PRO A 18 5.23 -11.70 18.63
CA PRO A 18 4.32 -12.85 18.54
C PRO A 18 3.79 -13.08 17.11
N ARG A 19 3.79 -14.34 16.64
CA ARG A 19 3.22 -14.76 15.35
C ARG A 19 1.71 -14.97 15.43
N LYS A 20 0.96 -13.92 15.77
CA LYS A 20 -0.51 -13.87 15.87
C LYS A 20 -1.14 -13.12 14.70
N ARG A 21 -2.48 -13.19 14.58
CA ARG A 21 -3.22 -12.35 13.62
C ARG A 21 -3.00 -10.87 13.98
N SER A 22 -2.77 -10.04 12.96
CA SER A 22 -2.73 -8.59 13.11
C SER A 22 -4.07 -8.10 13.66
N SER A 23 -4.04 -7.26 14.69
CA SER A 23 -5.24 -6.64 15.27
C SER A 23 -5.89 -5.65 14.31
N ARG A 24 -5.10 -5.03 13.43
CA ARG A 24 -5.58 -4.10 12.40
C ARG A 24 -5.54 -4.77 11.03
N HIS A 25 -6.53 -4.49 10.20
CA HIS A 25 -6.55 -4.92 8.79
C HIS A 25 -5.63 -4.05 7.93
N ARG A 26 -5.62 -2.74 8.19
CA ARG A 26 -4.73 -1.75 7.57
C ARG A 26 -3.34 -1.78 8.22
N GLY A 27 -2.30 -1.57 7.41
CA GLY A 27 -0.94 -1.34 7.92
C GLY A 27 -0.87 -0.08 8.78
N LYS A 28 -0.41 -0.18 10.02
CA LYS A 28 -0.12 1.00 10.86
C LYS A 28 1.29 1.48 10.56
N VAL A 29 1.45 2.77 10.26
CA VAL A 29 2.76 3.42 10.34
C VAL A 29 3.17 3.48 11.81
N LYS A 30 4.23 2.76 12.19
CA LYS A 30 4.74 2.78 13.57
C LYS A 30 5.73 3.91 13.82
N SER A 31 6.41 4.35 12.76
CA SER A 31 7.40 5.43 12.77
C SER A 31 7.26 6.20 11.46
N PHE A 32 7.11 7.51 11.52
CA PHE A 32 7.19 8.38 10.35
C PHE A 32 8.64 8.83 10.13
N PRO A 33 9.00 9.32 8.92
CA PRO A 33 10.29 9.95 8.69
C PRO A 33 10.57 11.05 9.70
N LYS A 34 11.85 11.22 10.08
CA LYS A 34 12.27 12.31 10.96
C LYS A 34 11.96 13.64 10.27
N ASP A 35 11.45 14.57 11.05
CA ASP A 35 11.10 15.90 10.59
C ASP A 35 12.34 16.80 10.47
N ASP A 36 12.28 17.73 9.53
CA ASP A 36 13.36 18.64 9.18
C ASP A 36 12.75 19.97 8.71
N PRO A 37 12.74 21.02 9.56
CA PRO A 37 12.11 22.29 9.25
C PRO A 37 12.68 23.02 8.02
N SER A 38 13.91 22.70 7.60
CA SER A 38 14.53 23.32 6.41
C SER A 38 13.89 22.91 5.09
N LYS A 39 13.17 21.78 5.09
CA LYS A 39 12.51 21.25 3.88
C LYS A 39 11.14 21.89 3.70
N PRO A 40 10.63 21.99 2.46
CA PRO A 40 9.26 22.43 2.21
C PRO A 40 8.25 21.48 2.88
N VAL A 41 7.09 22.03 3.24
CA VAL A 41 5.99 21.26 3.85
C VAL A 41 5.52 20.16 2.90
N HIS A 42 5.49 18.92 3.37
CA HIS A 42 5.09 17.76 2.56
C HIS A 42 4.48 16.62 3.39
N LEU A 43 3.75 15.73 2.71
CA LEU A 43 3.23 14.51 3.31
C LEU A 43 4.24 13.35 3.25
N THR A 44 4.15 12.47 4.24
CA THR A 44 5.11 11.38 4.43
C THR A 44 4.59 9.98 4.11
N ALA A 45 3.30 9.84 3.83
CA ALA A 45 2.66 8.55 3.58
C ALA A 45 1.39 8.69 2.73
N PHE A 46 0.97 7.58 2.13
CA PHE A 46 -0.24 7.47 1.32
C PHE A 46 -0.90 6.11 1.51
N LEU A 47 -2.15 5.95 1.05
CA LEU A 47 -2.86 4.67 1.02
C LEU A 47 -3.16 4.26 -0.42
N GLY A 48 -2.84 3.01 -0.75
CA GLY A 48 -3.17 2.42 -2.04
C GLY A 48 -3.74 1.02 -1.90
N TYR A 49 -4.18 0.44 -3.01
CA TYR A 49 -4.82 -0.87 -3.09
C TYR A 49 -4.05 -1.77 -4.05
N LYS A 50 -3.58 -2.91 -3.54
CA LYS A 50 -2.86 -3.88 -4.37
C LYS A 50 -3.78 -4.46 -5.44
N ALA A 51 -3.58 -4.08 -6.69
CA ALA A 51 -4.37 -4.54 -7.83
C ALA A 51 -3.90 -5.91 -8.31
N GLY A 52 -2.63 -5.99 -8.71
CA GLY A 52 -2.04 -7.19 -9.28
C GLY A 52 -0.54 -7.07 -9.47
N MET A 53 0.01 -7.97 -10.27
CA MET A 53 1.42 -7.97 -10.66
C MET A 53 1.52 -8.22 -12.15
N THR A 54 2.53 -7.63 -12.76
CA THR A 54 2.96 -7.91 -14.14
C THR A 54 4.50 -7.89 -14.19
N HIS A 55 5.08 -7.94 -15.38
CA HIS A 55 6.50 -7.70 -15.58
C HIS A 55 6.72 -6.59 -16.59
N ILE A 56 7.91 -6.00 -16.54
CA ILE A 56 8.36 -4.96 -17.45
C ILE A 56 9.69 -5.36 -18.09
N VAL A 57 10.03 -4.72 -19.19
CA VAL A 57 11.40 -4.68 -19.71
C VAL A 57 11.94 -3.29 -19.49
N ARG A 58 13.19 -3.22 -19.04
CA ARG A 58 13.96 -1.98 -18.98
C ARG A 58 15.42 -2.25 -19.27
N GLU A 59 16.13 -1.21 -19.69
CA GLU A 59 17.57 -1.24 -19.72
C GLU A 59 18.15 -0.95 -18.32
N VAL A 60 19.28 -1.59 -18.01
CA VAL A 60 19.98 -1.40 -16.74
C VAL A 60 21.23 -0.57 -16.93
N ASP A 61 21.30 0.60 -16.29
CA ASP A 61 22.52 1.40 -16.18
C ASP A 61 23.21 1.11 -14.84
N ARG A 62 24.16 0.18 -14.86
CA ARG A 62 24.97 -0.22 -13.71
C ARG A 62 26.39 -0.57 -14.15
N PRO A 63 27.29 0.42 -14.28
CA PRO A 63 28.68 0.18 -14.66
C PRO A 63 29.34 -0.91 -13.79
N GLY A 64 30.04 -1.83 -14.44
CA GLY A 64 30.67 -3.01 -13.80
C GLY A 64 29.75 -4.23 -13.63
N SER A 65 28.45 -4.12 -13.93
CA SER A 65 27.53 -5.27 -13.93
C SER A 65 27.53 -6.02 -15.26
N LYS A 66 27.38 -7.35 -15.24
CA LYS A 66 27.19 -8.16 -16.46
C LYS A 66 25.95 -7.80 -17.28
N VAL A 67 24.98 -7.13 -16.64
CA VAL A 67 23.74 -6.64 -17.25
C VAL A 67 23.76 -5.14 -17.54
N ASN A 68 24.92 -4.48 -17.42
CA ASN A 68 25.04 -3.07 -17.79
C ASN A 68 24.68 -2.87 -19.27
N LYS A 69 23.86 -1.86 -19.59
CA LYS A 69 23.35 -1.58 -20.93
C LYS A 69 22.66 -2.78 -21.60
N LYS A 70 22.08 -3.67 -20.79
CA LYS A 70 21.28 -4.80 -21.26
C LYS A 70 19.87 -4.69 -20.74
N GLU A 71 18.95 -5.23 -21.52
CA GLU A 71 17.56 -5.33 -21.15
C GLU A 71 17.36 -6.45 -20.13
N VAL A 72 16.57 -6.16 -19.10
CA VAL A 72 16.19 -7.12 -18.08
C VAL A 72 14.68 -7.13 -17.92
N VAL A 73 14.16 -8.32 -17.66
CA VAL A 73 12.77 -8.51 -17.28
C VAL A 73 12.67 -8.46 -15.76
N GLU A 74 11.87 -7.53 -15.23
CA GLU A 74 11.65 -7.42 -13.80
C GLU A 74 10.15 -7.47 -13.45
N ALA A 75 9.81 -8.26 -12.43
CA ALA A 75 8.45 -8.30 -11.92
C ALA A 75 8.12 -7.01 -11.16
N VAL A 76 6.89 -6.52 -11.32
CA VAL A 76 6.37 -5.32 -10.66
C VAL A 76 5.01 -5.60 -10.04
N THR A 77 4.67 -4.88 -8.97
CA THR A 77 3.32 -4.85 -8.39
C THR A 77 2.65 -3.53 -8.74
N ILE A 78 1.39 -3.59 -9.20
CA ILE A 78 0.54 -2.42 -9.42
C ILE A 78 -0.30 -2.15 -8.17
N ILE A 79 -0.21 -0.93 -7.67
CA ILE A 79 -0.97 -0.45 -6.51
C ILE A 79 -1.80 0.75 -6.98
N GLU A 80 -3.11 0.59 -7.07
CA GLU A 80 -4.03 1.68 -7.42
C GLU A 80 -4.16 2.65 -6.24
N THR A 81 -4.01 3.93 -6.51
CA THR A 81 -3.84 5.03 -5.55
C THR A 81 -4.76 6.18 -5.93
N PRO A 82 -6.09 6.03 -5.79
CA PRO A 82 -7.00 7.16 -6.00
C PRO A 82 -6.64 8.30 -5.03
N PRO A 83 -6.89 9.56 -5.40
CA PRO A 83 -6.61 10.71 -4.53
C PRO A 83 -7.21 10.54 -3.12
N MET A 84 -6.45 10.94 -2.12
CA MET A 84 -6.91 10.94 -0.73
C MET A 84 -7.55 12.28 -0.38
N VAL A 85 -8.61 12.29 0.42
CA VAL A 85 -9.24 13.53 0.90
C VAL A 85 -8.79 13.79 2.33
N ILE A 86 -8.23 14.97 2.60
CA ILE A 86 -7.89 15.39 3.96
C ILE A 86 -9.16 15.91 4.64
N VAL A 87 -9.47 15.40 5.84
CA VAL A 87 -10.73 15.70 6.56
C VAL A 87 -10.50 16.12 8.01
N GLY A 88 -9.24 16.28 8.43
CA GLY A 88 -8.93 16.75 9.77
C GLY A 88 -7.44 16.85 10.05
N ILE A 89 -7.11 17.41 11.20
CA ILE A 89 -5.77 17.72 11.67
C ILE A 89 -5.68 17.30 13.13
N VAL A 90 -4.59 16.63 13.49
CA VAL A 90 -4.28 16.19 14.84
C VAL A 90 -2.95 16.82 15.25
N GLY A 91 -2.98 17.62 16.31
CA GLY A 91 -1.79 18.13 16.96
C GLY A 91 -1.31 17.18 18.04
N TYR A 92 -0.01 16.92 18.11
CA TYR A 92 0.62 16.10 19.13
C TYR A 92 1.62 16.94 19.94
N VAL A 93 1.50 16.83 21.27
CA VAL A 93 2.43 17.41 22.22
C VAL A 93 3.39 16.33 22.74
N GLN A 94 4.67 16.66 22.82
CA GLN A 94 5.70 15.83 23.40
C GLN A 94 5.64 15.98 24.92
N THR A 95 5.50 14.85 25.59
CA THR A 95 5.54 14.76 27.06
C THR A 95 6.68 13.82 27.46
N PRO A 96 7.13 13.82 28.72
CA PRO A 96 8.11 12.85 29.21
C PRO A 96 7.69 11.38 29.01
N ARG A 97 6.38 11.11 28.89
CA ARG A 97 5.81 9.78 28.62
C ARG A 97 5.63 9.47 27.13
N GLY A 98 6.11 10.35 26.25
CA GLY A 98 5.98 10.25 24.79
C GLY A 98 4.99 11.24 24.19
N LEU A 99 4.63 11.03 22.93
CA LEU A 99 3.69 11.90 22.20
C LEU A 99 2.24 11.62 22.63
N ARG A 100 1.54 12.67 23.05
CA ARG A 100 0.11 12.64 23.39
C ARG A 100 -0.68 13.47 22.38
N SER A 101 -1.83 12.97 21.95
CA SER A 101 -2.76 13.78 21.14
C SER A 101 -3.23 14.97 21.96
N PHE A 102 -2.98 16.18 21.45
CA PHE A 102 -3.34 17.43 22.12
C PHE A 102 -4.75 17.87 21.74
N LYS A 103 -4.97 18.12 20.44
CA LYS A 103 -6.28 18.48 19.87
C LYS A 103 -6.50 17.82 18.52
N THR A 104 -7.76 17.71 18.11
CA THR A 104 -8.14 17.26 16.78
C THR A 104 -9.19 18.19 16.22
N ILE A 105 -8.93 18.74 15.03
CA ILE A 105 -9.87 19.58 14.28
C ILE A 105 -10.30 18.79 13.06
N PHE A 106 -11.60 18.64 12.85
CA PHE A 106 -12.13 18.02 11.63
C PHE A 106 -12.58 19.11 10.65
N ALA A 107 -12.71 18.76 9.38
CA ALA A 107 -13.30 19.61 8.37
C ALA A 107 -14.83 19.75 8.56
N GLU A 108 -15.44 20.72 7.88
CA GLU A 108 -16.88 20.96 7.91
C GLU A 108 -17.63 19.85 7.16
N HIS A 109 -17.24 19.60 5.92
CA HIS A 109 -17.87 18.67 5.01
C HIS A 109 -17.13 17.34 4.97
N ILE A 110 -17.64 16.38 5.75
CA ILE A 110 -17.12 15.00 5.74
C ILE A 110 -17.99 14.13 4.84
N SER A 111 -17.35 13.50 3.84
CA SER A 111 -17.98 12.59 2.90
C SER A 111 -18.67 11.39 3.58
N ASP A 112 -19.71 10.86 2.96
CA ASP A 112 -20.46 9.71 3.47
C ASP A 112 -19.62 8.43 3.56
N GLU A 113 -18.69 8.21 2.62
CA GLU A 113 -17.77 7.08 2.68
C GLU A 113 -16.82 7.16 3.89
N CYS A 114 -16.46 8.37 4.32
CA CYS A 114 -15.73 8.62 5.56
C CYS A 114 -16.62 8.48 6.79
N LYS A 115 -17.85 9.02 6.78
CA LYS A 115 -18.84 8.80 7.85
C LYS A 115 -19.08 7.30 8.09
N ARG A 116 -19.13 6.48 7.02
CA ARG A 116 -19.20 5.01 7.11
C ARG A 116 -18.06 4.40 7.94
N ARG A 117 -16.88 5.02 8.00
CA ARG A 117 -15.76 4.58 8.86
C ARG A 117 -16.16 4.51 10.34
N PHE A 118 -16.94 5.49 10.78
CA PHE A 118 -17.38 5.67 12.17
C PHE A 118 -18.57 4.79 12.58
N TYR A 119 -19.25 4.16 11.62
CA TYR A 119 -20.34 3.23 11.90
C TYR A 119 -19.94 1.77 11.69
N LYS A 120 -20.46 0.88 12.55
CA LYS A 120 -20.41 -0.58 12.32
C LYS A 120 -21.53 -1.01 11.37
N ASN A 121 -22.75 -0.57 11.64
CA ASN A 121 -23.91 -0.81 10.79
C ASN A 121 -24.40 0.52 10.19
N TRP A 122 -23.98 0.82 8.97
CA TRP A 122 -24.37 2.07 8.29
C TRP A 122 -25.88 2.10 7.99
N HIS A 123 -26.44 1.02 7.46
CA HIS A 123 -27.81 1.01 6.95
C HIS A 123 -28.84 1.29 8.06
N LYS A 124 -28.68 0.66 9.22
CA LYS A 124 -29.56 0.86 10.38
C LYS A 124 -29.28 2.13 11.19
N SER A 125 -28.20 2.85 10.90
CA SER A 125 -27.85 4.08 11.66
C SER A 125 -28.68 5.28 11.20
N LYS A 126 -28.81 6.31 12.06
CA LYS A 126 -29.38 7.61 11.68
C LYS A 126 -28.36 8.56 11.01
N LYS A 127 -27.13 8.10 10.73
CA LYS A 127 -26.05 8.84 10.07
C LYS A 127 -25.70 10.22 10.70
N LYS A 128 -25.89 10.39 12.01
CA LYS A 128 -25.67 11.65 12.76
C LYS A 128 -24.19 12.00 13.08
N ALA A 129 -23.21 11.29 12.54
CA ALA A 129 -21.80 11.58 12.82
C ALA A 129 -21.42 12.96 12.24
N PHE A 130 -20.73 13.77 13.06
CA PHE A 130 -20.27 15.12 12.72
C PHE A 130 -21.35 16.18 12.43
N THR A 131 -22.65 15.89 12.61
CA THR A 131 -23.70 16.89 12.32
C THR A 131 -23.61 18.13 13.22
N LYS A 132 -23.37 17.94 14.52
CA LYS A 132 -23.13 19.06 15.46
C LYS A 132 -21.80 19.77 15.18
N TYR A 133 -20.79 19.02 14.74
CA TYR A 133 -19.46 19.56 14.48
C TYR A 133 -19.44 20.44 13.22
N CYS A 134 -20.17 20.06 12.17
CA CYS A 134 -20.39 20.87 10.99
C CYS A 134 -21.05 22.21 11.35
N LYS A 135 -22.09 22.21 12.20
CA LYS A 135 -22.71 23.45 12.70
C LYS A 135 -21.72 24.38 13.42
N LYS A 136 -20.71 23.83 14.11
CA LYS A 136 -19.65 24.62 14.77
C LYS A 136 -18.79 25.40 13.76
N TRP A 137 -18.62 24.91 12.53
CA TRP A 137 -17.92 25.64 11.48
C TRP A 137 -18.73 26.83 10.92
N GLN A 138 -20.06 26.76 11.04
CA GLN A 138 -20.98 27.78 10.54
C GLN A 138 -21.27 28.86 11.59
N ASP A 139 -21.34 28.46 12.87
CA ASP A 139 -21.61 29.35 14.01
C ASP A 139 -20.41 30.26 14.35
N GLU A 140 -20.68 31.51 14.69
CA GLU A 140 -19.66 32.53 14.97
C GLU A 140 -18.85 32.21 16.24
N GLU A 141 -19.51 31.73 17.30
CA GLU A 141 -18.81 31.27 18.51
C GLU A 141 -17.97 30.03 18.22
N GLY A 142 -18.52 29.11 17.42
CA GLY A 142 -17.83 27.91 16.95
C GLY A 142 -16.55 28.20 16.15
N LYS A 143 -16.59 29.16 15.23
CA LYS A 143 -15.42 29.65 14.48
C LYS A 143 -14.36 30.25 15.40
N LYS A 144 -14.75 31.12 16.34
CA LYS A 144 -13.81 31.66 17.36
C LYS A 144 -13.13 30.55 18.16
N GLN A 145 -13.87 29.50 18.52
CA GLN A 145 -13.29 28.35 19.20
C GLN A 145 -12.35 27.54 18.31
N LEU A 146 -12.66 27.38 17.01
CA LEU A 146 -11.77 26.71 16.05
C LEU A 146 -10.47 27.49 15.86
N GLU A 147 -10.52 28.81 15.75
CA GLU A 147 -9.32 29.65 15.69
C GLU A 147 -8.46 29.52 16.96
N LYS A 148 -9.10 29.51 18.15
CA LYS A 148 -8.40 29.20 19.41
C LYS A 148 -7.75 27.82 19.38
N ASP A 149 -8.42 26.81 18.80
CA ASP A 149 -7.90 25.45 18.66
C ASP A 149 -6.69 25.42 17.72
N PHE A 150 -6.75 26.10 16.56
CA PHE A 150 -5.63 26.25 15.63
C PHE A 150 -4.42 26.96 16.27
N ASN A 151 -4.66 28.09 16.93
CA ASN A 151 -3.60 28.85 17.62
C ASN A 151 -2.96 28.03 18.75
N SER A 152 -3.76 27.25 19.49
CA SER A 152 -3.25 26.33 20.49
C SER A 152 -2.39 25.22 19.87
N MET A 153 -2.77 24.71 18.69
CA MET A 153 -1.95 23.73 17.97
C MET A 153 -0.61 24.31 17.55
N LYS A 154 -0.60 25.52 16.96
CA LYS A 154 0.63 26.21 16.55
C LYS A 154 1.59 26.44 17.73
N LYS A 155 1.05 26.84 18.89
CA LYS A 155 1.85 27.17 20.08
C LYS A 155 2.39 25.95 20.82
N TYR A 156 1.58 24.91 21.03
CA TYR A 156 1.92 23.83 21.96
C TYR A 156 2.35 22.52 21.31
N CYS A 157 1.99 22.26 20.06
CA CYS A 157 2.27 20.98 19.42
C CYS A 157 3.65 20.96 18.76
N GLN A 158 4.35 19.84 18.85
CA GLN A 158 5.63 19.63 18.15
C GLN A 158 5.43 18.82 16.85
N VAL A 159 4.35 18.05 16.76
CA VAL A 159 4.07 17.20 15.60
C VAL A 159 2.64 17.43 15.12
N ILE A 160 2.50 17.69 13.82
CA ILE A 160 1.20 17.86 13.15
C ILE A 160 0.96 16.67 12.22
N ARG A 161 -0.25 16.11 12.27
CA ARG A 161 -0.69 15.07 11.35
C ARG A 161 -2.02 15.44 10.72
N VAL A 162 -2.16 15.21 9.43
CA VAL A 162 -3.47 15.28 8.76
C VAL A 162 -4.17 13.93 8.82
N MET A 163 -5.49 13.93 8.98
CA MET A 163 -6.36 12.77 8.85
C MET A 163 -6.89 12.73 7.43
N ALA A 164 -6.48 11.74 6.66
CA ALA A 164 -6.88 11.59 5.27
C ALA A 164 -7.55 10.24 5.03
N HIS A 165 -8.58 10.21 4.18
CA HIS A 165 -9.25 8.99 3.77
C HIS A 165 -9.15 8.73 2.27
N THR A 166 -9.16 7.45 1.89
CA THR A 166 -9.23 7.03 0.48
C THR A 166 -10.63 7.21 -0.09
N GLN A 167 -10.76 7.36 -1.40
CA GLN A 167 -12.06 7.34 -2.07
C GLN A 167 -12.40 5.93 -2.59
N MET A 168 -13.34 5.24 -1.94
CA MET A 168 -13.70 3.86 -2.29
C MET A 168 -14.63 3.77 -3.50
N ARG A 169 -15.43 4.82 -3.74
CA ARG A 169 -16.34 4.90 -4.88
C ARG A 169 -15.64 4.82 -6.23
N LEU A 170 -14.36 5.20 -6.28
CA LEU A 170 -13.53 5.20 -7.49
C LEU A 170 -12.93 3.82 -7.79
N LEU A 171 -13.00 2.88 -6.85
CA LEU A 171 -12.37 1.56 -6.96
C LEU A 171 -13.39 0.48 -7.35
N PRO A 172 -12.99 -0.56 -8.09
CA PRO A 172 -13.87 -1.68 -8.47
C PRO A 172 -14.09 -2.67 -7.31
N LEU A 173 -14.26 -2.17 -6.08
CA LEU A 173 -14.35 -2.97 -4.86
C LEU A 173 -15.76 -2.90 -4.29
N ARG A 174 -16.27 -4.03 -3.80
CA ARG A 174 -17.57 -4.10 -3.08
C ARG A 174 -17.63 -3.17 -1.86
N GLN A 175 -16.49 -2.89 -1.22
CA GLN A 175 -16.44 -2.11 0.00
C GLN A 175 -16.65 -0.61 -0.28
N LYS A 176 -17.68 -0.01 0.33
CA LYS A 176 -17.95 1.45 0.28
C LYS A 176 -17.37 2.24 1.46
N LYS A 177 -16.78 1.55 2.44
CA LYS A 177 -16.28 2.14 3.70
C LYS A 177 -14.84 2.62 3.53
N SER A 178 -14.58 3.93 3.52
CA SER A 178 -13.24 4.48 3.26
C SER A 178 -12.22 4.11 4.34
N HIS A 179 -10.95 4.00 3.97
CA HIS A 179 -9.87 3.79 4.93
C HIS A 179 -9.31 5.14 5.38
N LEU A 180 -9.40 5.41 6.68
CA LEU A 180 -8.89 6.63 7.32
C LEU A 180 -7.50 6.39 7.94
N MET A 181 -6.59 7.34 7.77
CA MET A 181 -5.23 7.31 8.29
C MET A 181 -4.74 8.71 8.66
N GLU A 182 -4.02 8.81 9.78
CA GLU A 182 -3.16 9.96 10.05
C GLU A 182 -1.87 9.87 9.23
N ILE A 183 -1.50 10.96 8.57
CA ILE A 183 -0.26 11.14 7.83
C ILE A 183 0.49 12.30 8.49
N GLN A 184 1.76 12.10 8.84
CA GLN A 184 2.57 13.17 9.41
C GLN A 184 2.96 14.19 8.32
N VAL A 185 2.79 15.47 8.65
CA VAL A 185 3.24 16.59 7.83
C VAL A 185 4.65 16.94 8.30
N ASN A 186 5.63 16.89 7.40
CA ASN A 186 7.03 17.21 7.67
C ASN A 186 7.46 18.43 6.86
N GLY A 187 8.56 19.07 7.26
CA GLY A 187 9.08 20.27 6.58
C GLY A 187 8.40 21.56 7.03
N GLY A 188 9.16 22.64 7.14
CA GLY A 188 8.69 23.93 7.65
C GLY A 188 8.50 24.00 9.17
N THR A 189 8.08 25.16 9.64
CA THR A 189 7.73 25.39 11.05
C THR A 189 6.39 24.74 11.41
N VAL A 190 6.09 24.62 12.70
CA VAL A 190 4.78 24.08 13.15
C VAL A 190 3.63 24.95 12.65
N ALA A 191 3.79 26.27 12.66
CA ALA A 191 2.78 27.20 12.18
C ALA A 191 2.47 26.98 10.69
N GLU A 192 3.51 26.94 9.85
CA GLU A 192 3.39 26.64 8.42
C GLU A 192 2.71 25.29 8.17
N LYS A 193 3.05 24.24 8.95
CA LYS A 193 2.40 22.93 8.82
C LYS A 193 0.91 22.98 9.15
N VAL A 194 0.52 23.74 10.17
CA VAL A 194 -0.89 23.91 10.55
C VAL A 194 -1.63 24.69 9.46
N ASP A 195 -1.05 25.76 8.93
CA ASP A 195 -1.66 26.59 7.89
C ASP A 195 -1.81 25.82 6.58
N TRP A 196 -0.75 25.12 6.15
CA TRP A 196 -0.80 24.22 5.00
C TRP A 196 -1.86 23.13 5.19
N ALA A 197 -1.93 22.53 6.39
CA ALA A 197 -2.89 21.48 6.67
C ALA A 197 -4.34 22.01 6.68
N ARG A 198 -4.55 23.24 7.14
CA ARG A 198 -5.84 23.94 7.12
C ARG A 198 -6.26 24.25 5.68
N GLU A 199 -5.36 24.77 4.86
CA GLU A 199 -5.60 25.03 3.44
C GLU A 199 -6.01 23.74 2.71
N LYS A 200 -5.36 22.62 3.02
CA LYS A 200 -5.67 21.32 2.41
C LYS A 200 -6.87 20.59 3.00
N LEU A 201 -7.58 21.14 3.99
CA LEU A 201 -8.84 20.54 4.47
C LEU A 201 -9.86 20.45 3.33
N GLU A 202 -10.55 19.31 3.25
CA GLU A 202 -11.56 18.97 2.23
C GLU A 202 -11.01 18.81 0.80
N GLN A 203 -9.74 19.11 0.59
CA GLN A 203 -9.09 18.97 -0.71
C GLN A 203 -8.59 17.55 -0.96
N GLN A 204 -8.42 17.25 -2.24
CA GLN A 204 -7.85 15.99 -2.70
C GLN A 204 -6.34 16.12 -2.84
N VAL A 205 -5.62 15.09 -2.38
CA VAL A 205 -4.18 14.97 -2.53
C VAL A 205 -3.89 13.76 -3.44
N PRO A 206 -3.38 13.99 -4.67
CA PRO A 206 -2.98 12.91 -5.55
C PRO A 206 -1.64 12.33 -5.13
N VAL A 207 -1.38 11.09 -5.51
CA VAL A 207 -0.17 10.36 -5.09
C VAL A 207 1.13 10.99 -5.60
N SER A 208 1.08 11.63 -6.78
CA SER A 208 2.20 12.31 -7.43
C SER A 208 2.74 13.50 -6.65
N THR A 209 1.92 14.12 -5.79
CA THR A 209 2.37 15.21 -4.90
C THR A 209 3.08 14.68 -3.65
N VAL A 210 2.93 13.39 -3.35
CA VAL A 210 3.48 12.76 -2.13
C VAL A 210 4.75 11.97 -2.45
N PHE A 211 4.77 11.24 -3.56
CA PHE A 211 5.92 10.43 -3.97
C PHE A 211 6.45 10.87 -5.33
N GLY A 212 7.76 10.77 -5.51
CA GLY A 212 8.42 11.01 -6.77
C GLY A 212 8.67 9.73 -7.58
N GLN A 213 8.91 9.91 -8.87
CA GLN A 213 9.46 8.88 -9.74
C GLN A 213 10.84 8.44 -9.22
N ASP A 214 11.19 7.15 -9.39
CA ASP A 214 12.45 6.54 -8.95
C ASP A 214 12.71 6.54 -7.43
N GLU A 215 11.80 7.06 -6.61
CA GLU A 215 11.92 7.10 -5.16
C GLU A 215 11.87 5.68 -4.55
N MET A 216 12.69 5.44 -3.52
CA MET A 216 12.58 4.27 -2.66
C MET A 216 11.55 4.52 -1.55
N ILE A 217 10.49 3.73 -1.54
CA ILE A 217 9.44 3.80 -0.51
C ILE A 217 9.38 2.53 0.33
N ASP A 218 8.69 2.62 1.45
CA ASP A 218 8.40 1.50 2.34
C ASP A 218 6.92 1.12 2.22
N VAL A 219 6.65 -0.17 2.04
CA VAL A 219 5.30 -0.71 1.92
C VAL A 219 4.92 -1.44 3.21
N ILE A 220 3.88 -0.93 3.86
CA ILE A 220 3.38 -1.43 5.13
C ILE A 220 2.00 -2.06 4.92
N GLY A 221 1.84 -3.30 5.37
CA GLY A 221 0.57 -3.99 5.20
C GLY A 221 0.44 -5.22 6.07
N VAL A 222 -0.69 -5.90 5.89
CA VAL A 222 -0.96 -7.18 6.53
C VAL A 222 -0.82 -8.29 5.50
N THR A 223 0.02 -9.28 5.79
CA THR A 223 0.35 -10.37 4.87
C THR A 223 -0.86 -11.27 4.57
N LYS A 224 -0.78 -12.05 3.49
CA LYS A 224 -1.82 -13.06 3.15
C LYS A 224 -1.97 -14.05 4.32
N GLY A 225 -3.21 -14.24 4.78
CA GLY A 225 -3.54 -15.21 5.82
C GLY A 225 -3.43 -16.64 5.29
N LYS A 226 -2.91 -17.55 6.11
CA LYS A 226 -2.83 -18.98 5.79
C LYS A 226 -3.48 -19.87 6.88
N GLY A 227 -4.10 -19.28 7.89
CA GLY A 227 -4.78 -20.00 8.98
C GLY A 227 -3.84 -20.75 9.92
N TYR A 228 -4.36 -21.75 10.63
CA TYR A 228 -3.58 -22.63 11.50
C TYR A 228 -2.68 -23.55 10.66
N LYS A 229 -1.38 -23.60 10.97
CA LYS A 229 -0.39 -24.44 10.26
C LYS A 229 0.58 -25.12 11.22
N GLY A 230 0.97 -26.35 10.88
CA GLY A 230 2.02 -27.10 11.56
C GLY A 230 3.42 -26.48 11.41
N VAL A 231 4.36 -26.96 12.21
CA VAL A 231 5.74 -26.43 12.32
C VAL A 231 6.51 -26.47 11.00
N THR A 232 6.36 -27.52 10.20
CA THR A 232 7.01 -27.63 8.88
C THR A 232 6.61 -26.49 7.95
N SER A 233 5.35 -26.07 7.95
CA SER A 233 4.91 -24.93 7.13
C SER A 233 5.20 -23.61 7.85
N ARG A 234 4.88 -23.48 9.13
CA ARG A 234 4.95 -22.21 9.87
C ARG A 234 6.39 -21.75 10.11
N TRP A 235 7.29 -22.69 10.38
CA TRP A 235 8.68 -22.44 10.78
C TRP A 235 9.71 -23.03 9.80
N HIS A 236 9.29 -23.80 8.81
CA HIS A 236 10.18 -24.43 7.83
C HIS A 236 11.17 -25.40 8.48
N THR A 237 10.74 -26.12 9.50
CA THR A 237 11.53 -27.19 10.12
C THR A 237 11.65 -28.39 9.19
N LYS A 238 12.78 -29.11 9.26
CA LYS A 238 12.99 -30.35 8.51
C LYS A 238 11.89 -31.38 8.87
N LYS A 239 11.41 -32.13 7.88
CA LYS A 239 10.52 -33.28 8.11
C LYS A 239 11.30 -34.41 8.77
N LEU A 240 10.65 -35.17 9.64
CA LEU A 240 11.22 -36.40 10.20
C LEU A 240 11.25 -37.52 9.15
N PRO A 241 12.03 -38.61 9.36
CA PRO A 241 12.10 -39.75 8.45
C PRO A 241 10.72 -40.36 8.13
N ARG A 242 10.61 -41.03 6.99
CA ARG A 242 9.34 -41.61 6.51
C ARG A 242 8.69 -42.55 7.52
N LYS A 243 9.49 -43.41 8.16
CA LYS A 243 9.04 -44.43 9.13
C LYS A 243 8.90 -43.90 10.57
N THR A 244 8.61 -42.60 10.74
CA THR A 244 8.42 -42.01 12.08
C THR A 244 7.01 -42.33 12.59
N HIS A 245 6.92 -43.02 13.72
CA HIS A 245 5.64 -43.26 14.40
C HIS A 245 4.99 -41.95 14.87
N ARG A 246 3.65 -41.86 14.84
CA ARG A 246 2.86 -40.67 15.24
C ARG A 246 3.18 -39.37 14.48
N GLY A 247 3.63 -39.50 13.22
CA GLY A 247 3.61 -38.42 12.23
C GLY A 247 4.91 -37.63 12.10
N LEU A 248 5.28 -37.39 10.84
CA LEU A 248 6.61 -36.88 10.46
C LEU A 248 6.74 -35.34 10.34
N ARG A 249 5.63 -34.58 10.46
CA ARG A 249 5.61 -33.11 10.25
C ARG A 249 5.64 -32.33 11.57
N LYS A 250 6.58 -32.70 12.44
CA LYS A 250 6.72 -32.20 13.82
C LYS A 250 8.17 -31.81 14.11
N VAL A 251 8.40 -31.15 15.24
CA VAL A 251 9.73 -31.03 15.84
C VAL A 251 9.90 -32.25 16.75
N ALA A 252 11.01 -32.97 16.63
CA ALA A 252 11.25 -34.19 17.42
C ALA A 252 11.41 -33.89 18.92
N CYS A 253 12.41 -33.07 19.28
CA CYS A 253 12.67 -32.65 20.66
C CYS A 253 12.31 -31.16 20.83
N ILE A 254 11.45 -30.85 21.82
CA ILE A 254 10.94 -29.49 22.10
C ILE A 254 11.64 -28.79 23.28
N GLY A 255 12.67 -29.41 23.86
CA GLY A 255 13.42 -28.88 25.00
C GLY A 255 14.16 -30.01 25.73
N ALA A 256 15.20 -29.66 26.48
CA ALA A 256 15.83 -30.59 27.42
C ALA A 256 14.94 -30.79 28.66
N TRP A 257 15.32 -31.71 29.56
CA TRP A 257 14.63 -31.91 30.84
C TRP A 257 14.72 -30.65 31.71
N HIS A 258 15.93 -30.11 31.88
CA HIS A 258 16.18 -28.86 32.58
C HIS A 258 16.60 -27.79 31.57
N PRO A 259 15.92 -26.63 31.47
CA PRO A 259 14.79 -26.18 32.30
C PRO A 259 13.47 -26.91 32.02
N ALA A 260 12.69 -27.18 33.07
CA ALA A 260 11.42 -27.92 33.03
C ALA A 260 10.25 -27.12 32.43
N ARG A 261 10.49 -26.45 31.30
CA ARG A 261 9.49 -25.68 30.55
C ARG A 261 9.85 -25.62 29.07
N VAL A 262 8.84 -25.62 28.21
CA VAL A 262 9.05 -25.43 26.78
C VAL A 262 9.38 -23.96 26.52
N ALA A 263 10.55 -23.69 25.95
CA ALA A 263 10.98 -22.31 25.66
C ALA A 263 10.14 -21.66 24.55
N PHE A 264 9.91 -20.35 24.67
CA PHE A 264 9.20 -19.54 23.66
C PHE A 264 9.88 -19.54 22.28
N SER A 265 11.18 -19.86 22.25
CA SER A 265 12.01 -19.87 21.06
C SER A 265 11.82 -21.13 20.19
N VAL A 266 11.14 -22.15 20.72
CA VAL A 266 10.88 -23.43 20.04
C VAL A 266 9.77 -23.29 19.02
N ALA A 267 9.96 -23.89 17.84
CA ALA A 267 8.97 -23.88 16.79
C ALA A 267 7.71 -24.67 17.21
N ARG A 268 6.58 -23.99 17.34
CA ARG A 268 5.26 -24.59 17.60
C ARG A 268 4.28 -24.35 16.46
N ALA A 269 3.31 -25.23 16.29
CA ALA A 269 2.20 -25.04 15.36
C ALA A 269 1.34 -23.83 15.77
N GLY A 270 0.56 -23.29 14.84
CA GLY A 270 -0.33 -22.17 15.10
C GLY A 270 -0.58 -21.29 13.88
N GLN A 271 -1.08 -20.08 14.11
CA GLN A 271 -1.37 -19.12 13.05
C GLN A 271 -0.15 -18.85 12.14
N LYS A 272 -0.35 -18.94 10.82
CA LYS A 272 0.60 -18.50 9.79
C LYS A 272 -0.04 -17.42 8.90
N GLY A 273 0.67 -16.33 8.70
CA GLY A 273 0.20 -15.21 7.88
C GLY A 273 -0.86 -14.35 8.57
N TYR A 274 -1.34 -13.33 7.87
CA TYR A 274 -2.14 -12.25 8.45
C TYR A 274 -1.37 -11.49 9.55
N HIS A 275 -0.07 -11.25 9.33
CA HIS A 275 0.80 -10.50 10.24
C HIS A 275 1.06 -9.11 9.67
N HIS A 276 1.22 -8.11 10.54
CA HIS A 276 1.71 -6.78 10.13
C HIS A 276 3.19 -6.86 9.74
N ARG A 277 3.55 -6.30 8.58
CA ARG A 277 4.92 -6.23 8.07
C ARG A 277 5.16 -4.88 7.39
N THR A 278 6.42 -4.47 7.44
CA THR A 278 6.96 -3.32 6.72
C THR A 278 8.07 -3.86 5.84
N GLU A 279 7.90 -3.74 4.53
CA GLU A 279 8.95 -4.03 3.55
C GLU A 279 9.56 -2.71 3.09
N ILE A 280 10.84 -2.51 3.39
CA ILE A 280 11.55 -1.27 3.04
C ILE A 280 12.16 -1.34 1.64
N ASN A 281 12.56 -0.19 1.11
CA ASN A 281 13.35 -0.07 -0.14
C ASN A 281 12.66 -0.70 -1.36
N LYS A 282 11.38 -0.41 -1.55
CA LYS A 282 10.64 -0.72 -2.77
C LYS A 282 10.74 0.49 -3.71
N LYS A 283 11.42 0.31 -4.83
CA LYS A 283 11.60 1.39 -5.81
C LYS A 283 10.33 1.59 -6.63
N ILE A 284 9.89 2.84 -6.75
CA ILE A 284 8.84 3.24 -7.68
C ILE A 284 9.42 3.22 -9.10
N TYR A 285 8.78 2.50 -10.00
CA TYR A 285 9.17 2.37 -11.41
C TYR A 285 8.32 3.25 -12.32
N LYS A 286 7.08 3.51 -11.94
CA LYS A 286 6.19 4.43 -12.65
C LYS A 286 5.13 4.94 -11.68
N ILE A 287 4.87 6.24 -11.72
CA ILE A 287 3.63 6.82 -11.21
C ILE A 287 2.73 7.03 -12.42
N GLY A 288 1.80 6.10 -12.65
CA GLY A 288 0.92 6.14 -13.80
C GLY A 288 -0.33 6.96 -13.51
N GLN A 289 -0.76 7.73 -14.49
CA GLN A 289 -2.00 8.50 -14.42
C GLN A 289 -3.21 7.59 -14.65
N GLY A 290 -4.32 7.89 -13.97
CA GLY A 290 -5.62 7.29 -14.23
C GLY A 290 -6.16 7.67 -15.61
N TYR A 291 -7.34 7.14 -15.94
CA TYR A 291 -8.05 7.51 -17.16
C TYR A 291 -8.46 8.98 -17.08
N GLN A 292 -8.12 9.73 -18.12
CA GLN A 292 -8.42 11.16 -18.22
C GLN A 292 -9.26 11.43 -19.45
N ILE A 293 -10.16 12.40 -19.35
CA ILE A 293 -10.87 12.95 -20.50
C ILE A 293 -10.14 14.22 -20.89
N LYS A 294 -9.51 14.25 -22.07
CA LYS A 294 -8.97 15.47 -22.68
C LYS A 294 -9.62 15.65 -24.04
N ASP A 295 -10.12 16.85 -24.31
CA ASP A 295 -10.76 17.19 -25.59
C ASP A 295 -11.90 16.22 -25.97
N GLY A 296 -12.67 15.78 -24.97
CA GLY A 296 -13.77 14.81 -25.15
C GLY A 296 -13.33 13.36 -25.38
N LYS A 297 -12.02 13.09 -25.51
CA LYS A 297 -11.45 11.74 -25.71
C LYS A 297 -10.96 11.15 -24.40
N LEU A 298 -11.33 9.90 -24.16
CA LEU A 298 -10.90 9.14 -22.99
C LEU A 298 -9.51 8.53 -23.23
N ILE A 299 -8.50 9.17 -22.64
CA ILE A 299 -7.10 8.74 -22.67
C ILE A 299 -6.90 7.62 -21.65
N LYS A 300 -6.52 6.43 -22.14
CA LYS A 300 -6.29 5.22 -21.33
C LYS A 300 -4.87 4.66 -21.42
N ASN A 301 -4.01 5.26 -22.23
CA ASN A 301 -2.66 4.78 -22.56
C ASN A 301 -1.63 4.92 -21.41
N ASN A 302 -1.98 4.54 -20.19
CA ASN A 302 -1.10 4.67 -19.03
C ASN A 302 -0.04 3.55 -18.90
N ALA A 303 -0.01 2.60 -19.85
CA ALA A 303 1.04 1.60 -19.99
C ALA A 303 1.82 1.69 -21.31
N SER A 304 1.62 2.74 -22.11
CA SER A 304 2.57 3.09 -23.15
C SER A 304 3.89 3.55 -22.54
N THR A 305 4.95 3.40 -23.33
CA THR A 305 6.30 3.85 -23.00
C THR A 305 6.88 4.57 -24.21
N ASP A 306 8.02 5.22 -24.06
CA ASP A 306 8.65 5.97 -25.17
C ASP A 306 9.11 5.04 -26.31
N TYR A 307 9.29 3.74 -26.03
CA TYR A 307 9.69 2.71 -26.99
C TYR A 307 8.51 1.86 -27.50
N ASP A 308 7.42 1.80 -26.74
CA ASP A 308 6.21 1.05 -27.07
C ASP A 308 5.03 2.01 -27.15
N LEU A 309 4.77 2.45 -28.39
CA LEU A 309 3.73 3.41 -28.75
C LEU A 309 2.32 2.80 -28.79
N SER A 310 2.16 1.53 -28.42
CA SER A 310 0.84 0.89 -28.36
C SER A 310 -0.11 1.67 -27.45
N ASP A 311 -1.31 1.98 -27.92
CA ASP A 311 -2.37 2.57 -27.09
C ASP A 311 -2.95 1.48 -26.17
N LYS A 312 -2.32 1.31 -25.00
CA LYS A 312 -2.73 0.32 -24.00
C LYS A 312 -2.71 0.86 -22.59
N SER A 313 -3.69 0.43 -21.81
CA SER A 313 -3.73 0.68 -20.37
C SER A 313 -2.92 -0.36 -19.60
N ILE A 314 -2.63 -0.06 -18.33
CA ILE A 314 -1.97 -0.99 -17.39
C ILE A 314 -2.80 -2.25 -17.11
N ASN A 315 -4.07 -2.27 -17.51
CA ASN A 315 -4.95 -3.41 -17.33
C ASN A 315 -4.59 -4.50 -18.34
N PRO A 316 -4.27 -5.72 -17.87
CA PRO A 316 -4.06 -6.83 -18.78
C PRO A 316 -5.37 -7.23 -19.46
N LEU A 317 -5.29 -7.98 -20.56
CA LEU A 317 -6.50 -8.48 -21.24
C LEU A 317 -7.41 -9.28 -20.28
N GLY A 318 -8.65 -8.82 -20.14
CA GLY A 318 -9.64 -9.34 -19.17
C GLY A 318 -9.55 -8.72 -17.75
N GLY A 319 -8.72 -7.68 -17.57
CA GLY A 319 -8.53 -6.99 -16.31
C GLY A 319 -7.63 -7.75 -15.32
N PHE A 320 -7.31 -7.10 -14.19
CA PHE A 320 -6.54 -7.77 -13.15
C PHE A 320 -7.39 -8.85 -12.46
N VAL A 321 -6.95 -10.11 -12.58
CA VAL A 321 -7.65 -11.29 -12.04
C VAL A 321 -8.01 -11.11 -10.57
N HIS A 322 -9.29 -11.26 -10.23
CA HIS A 322 -9.86 -11.04 -8.88
C HIS A 322 -9.73 -9.62 -8.32
N TYR A 323 -9.33 -8.63 -9.13
CA TYR A 323 -9.33 -7.22 -8.77
C TYR A 323 -10.42 -6.47 -9.53
N GLY A 324 -10.31 -6.41 -10.85
CA GLY A 324 -11.07 -5.53 -11.74
C GLY A 324 -10.12 -4.70 -12.60
N GLU A 325 -10.59 -3.56 -13.08
CA GLU A 325 -9.79 -2.59 -13.83
C GLU A 325 -9.23 -1.51 -12.92
N VAL A 326 -8.00 -1.10 -13.19
CA VAL A 326 -7.33 0.07 -12.60
C VAL A 326 -7.63 1.25 -13.50
N THR A 327 -8.44 2.18 -13.00
CA THR A 327 -8.86 3.38 -13.75
C THR A 327 -8.35 4.67 -13.13
N ASN A 328 -7.84 4.61 -11.89
CA ASN A 328 -7.24 5.74 -11.19
C ASN A 328 -5.71 5.73 -11.31
N ASP A 329 -5.08 6.78 -10.79
CA ASP A 329 -3.63 6.83 -10.64
C ASP A 329 -3.11 5.58 -9.93
N PHE A 330 -1.94 5.12 -10.30
CA PHE A 330 -1.31 3.95 -9.70
C PHE A 330 0.19 4.13 -9.52
N ILE A 331 0.73 3.39 -8.55
CA ILE A 331 2.17 3.21 -8.40
C ILE A 331 2.54 1.80 -8.86
N MET A 332 3.49 1.73 -9.77
CA MET A 332 4.22 0.52 -10.12
C MET A 332 5.46 0.41 -9.23
N VAL A 333 5.50 -0.61 -8.38
CA VAL A 333 6.64 -0.85 -7.47
C VAL A 333 7.40 -2.10 -7.87
N LYS A 334 8.74 -2.03 -7.80
CA LYS A 334 9.62 -3.17 -8.08
C LYS A 334 9.31 -4.36 -7.17
N GLY A 335 9.15 -5.53 -7.79
CA GLY A 335 9.02 -6.82 -7.14
C GLY A 335 7.66 -7.05 -6.48
N CYS A 336 7.63 -8.02 -5.57
CA CYS A 336 6.43 -8.34 -4.80
C CYS A 336 6.27 -7.43 -3.57
N VAL A 337 5.02 -7.27 -3.14
CA VAL A 337 4.66 -6.64 -1.86
C VAL A 337 3.68 -7.50 -1.08
N VAL A 338 3.56 -7.26 0.22
CA VAL A 338 2.65 -8.01 1.11
C VAL A 338 1.18 -7.93 0.71
N GLY A 339 0.40 -8.89 1.22
CA GLY A 339 -1.07 -8.85 1.12
C GLY A 339 -1.64 -9.56 -0.11
N THR A 340 -2.95 -9.78 -0.05
CA THR A 340 -3.74 -10.30 -1.17
C THR A 340 -4.02 -9.20 -2.20
N LYS A 341 -4.56 -9.55 -3.36
CA LYS A 341 -5.23 -8.59 -4.24
C LYS A 341 -6.37 -7.89 -3.47
N LYS A 342 -6.74 -6.67 -3.88
CA LYS A 342 -7.73 -5.80 -3.20
C LYS A 342 -7.33 -5.34 -1.79
N ARG A 343 -6.10 -5.60 -1.34
CA ARG A 343 -5.63 -5.25 0.01
C ARG A 343 -5.20 -3.79 0.04
N VAL A 344 -5.70 -3.04 1.04
CA VAL A 344 -5.15 -1.73 1.38
C VAL A 344 -3.71 -1.85 1.89
N LEU A 345 -2.82 -1.08 1.29
CA LEU A 345 -1.42 -0.94 1.63
C LEU A 345 -1.16 0.50 2.06
N THR A 346 -0.29 0.66 3.04
CA THR A 346 0.20 1.96 3.46
C THR A 346 1.59 2.14 2.88
N LEU A 347 1.73 3.15 2.03
CA LEU A 347 2.99 3.55 1.43
C LEU A 347 3.57 4.65 2.31
N ARG A 348 4.86 4.57 2.64
CA ARG A 348 5.54 5.56 3.48
C ARG A 348 6.84 5.95 2.80
N LYS A 349 7.23 7.22 2.87
CA LYS A 349 8.59 7.64 2.53
C LYS A 349 9.61 6.87 3.38
N SER A 350 10.79 6.66 2.83
CA SER A 350 11.83 5.91 3.54
C SER A 350 12.24 6.60 4.85
N LEU A 351 12.62 5.81 5.84
CA LEU A 351 13.26 6.34 7.07
C LEU A 351 14.76 6.53 6.90
N LEU A 352 15.33 6.00 5.81
CA LEU A 352 16.76 5.98 5.56
C LEU A 352 17.10 7.01 4.49
N VAL A 353 18.24 7.66 4.64
CA VAL A 353 18.86 8.43 3.56
C VAL A 353 19.36 7.44 2.51
N GLN A 354 18.89 7.59 1.28
CA GLN A 354 19.21 6.67 0.18
C GLN A 354 20.42 7.20 -0.58
N THR A 355 21.60 6.61 -0.36
CA THR A 355 22.86 7.02 -1.02
C THR A 355 23.40 5.96 -1.98
N LYS A 356 22.82 4.75 -1.97
CA LYS A 356 23.30 3.64 -2.80
C LYS A 356 23.03 3.92 -4.27
N ARG A 357 23.99 3.63 -5.16
CA ARG A 357 23.81 3.73 -6.62
C ARG A 357 22.53 3.03 -7.11
N ARG A 358 22.26 1.81 -6.63
CA ARG A 358 21.03 1.05 -6.92
C ARG A 358 19.74 1.76 -6.48
N ALA A 359 19.81 2.58 -5.42
CA ALA A 359 18.67 3.32 -4.93
C ALA A 359 18.43 4.60 -5.75
N LEU A 360 19.49 5.27 -6.18
CA LEU A 360 19.45 6.53 -6.96
C LEU A 360 19.34 6.32 -8.47
N GLU A 361 19.45 5.09 -8.95
CA GLU A 361 19.31 4.71 -10.36
C GLU A 361 18.00 5.26 -10.97
N LYS A 362 18.06 5.95 -12.11
CA LYS A 362 16.86 6.37 -12.84
C LYS A 362 16.25 5.18 -13.58
N ILE A 363 14.93 5.06 -13.60
CA ILE A 363 14.23 3.95 -14.26
C ILE A 363 13.59 4.46 -15.54
N ASP A 364 14.10 3.97 -16.66
CA ASP A 364 13.48 4.10 -17.97
C ASP A 364 12.85 2.76 -18.37
N LEU A 365 11.56 2.74 -18.72
CA LEU A 365 10.82 1.52 -19.04
C LEU A 365 10.69 1.38 -20.55
N LYS A 366 11.10 0.24 -21.10
CA LYS A 366 10.98 -0.05 -22.54
C LYS A 366 9.68 -0.77 -22.90
N PHE A 367 9.16 -1.57 -21.98
CA PHE A 367 7.95 -2.36 -22.23
C PHE A 367 7.21 -2.69 -20.95
N ILE A 368 5.88 -2.69 -21.02
CA ILE A 368 5.00 -3.14 -19.95
C ILE A 368 4.10 -4.24 -20.51
N ASP A 369 4.16 -5.42 -19.88
CA ASP A 369 3.37 -6.57 -20.31
C ASP A 369 1.91 -6.46 -19.83
N THR A 370 0.98 -6.47 -20.79
CA THR A 370 -0.48 -6.40 -20.63
C THR A 370 -1.17 -7.66 -21.14
N THR A 371 -0.42 -8.74 -21.39
CA THR A 371 -1.03 -10.05 -21.68
C THR A 371 -1.99 -10.50 -20.59
N SER A 372 -3.01 -11.29 -20.96
CA SER A 372 -3.95 -11.83 -19.98
C SER A 372 -3.23 -12.61 -18.88
N LYS A 373 -3.54 -12.28 -17.63
CA LYS A 373 -3.05 -12.98 -16.44
C LYS A 373 -4.01 -14.08 -15.97
N PHE A 374 -5.07 -14.35 -16.74
CA PHE A 374 -6.02 -15.43 -16.53
C PHE A 374 -5.72 -16.59 -17.49
N GLY A 375 -4.67 -17.35 -17.16
CA GLY A 375 -4.08 -18.35 -18.05
C GLY A 375 -2.78 -17.83 -18.67
N HIS A 376 -2.47 -18.29 -19.88
CA HIS A 376 -1.27 -17.88 -20.63
C HIS A 376 -1.67 -16.95 -21.79
N GLY A 377 -1.76 -15.64 -21.50
CA GLY A 377 -2.04 -14.64 -22.53
C GLY A 377 -0.91 -14.54 -23.55
N ARG A 378 -1.27 -14.44 -24.84
CA ARG A 378 -0.31 -14.37 -25.96
C ARG A 378 -0.26 -12.99 -26.65
N PHE A 379 -1.24 -12.15 -26.41
CA PHE A 379 -1.41 -10.85 -27.06
C PHE A 379 -1.44 -9.75 -26.00
N GLN A 380 -0.90 -8.58 -26.32
CA GLN A 380 -0.84 -7.41 -25.45
C GLN A 380 -2.15 -6.61 -25.48
N THR A 381 -2.78 -6.49 -26.66
CA THR A 381 -4.02 -5.74 -26.86
C THR A 381 -5.12 -6.59 -27.49
N ALA A 382 -6.36 -6.10 -27.42
CA ALA A 382 -7.50 -6.79 -28.01
C ALA A 382 -7.47 -6.66 -29.54
N GLU A 383 -6.95 -5.53 -30.02
CA GLU A 383 -6.72 -5.18 -31.41
C GLU A 383 -5.68 -6.10 -32.04
N GLU A 384 -4.53 -6.29 -31.38
CA GLU A 384 -3.49 -7.25 -31.80
C GLU A 384 -4.05 -8.66 -31.91
N LYS A 385 -4.84 -9.10 -30.92
CA LYS A 385 -5.49 -10.41 -30.94
C LYS A 385 -6.47 -10.56 -32.10
N LYS A 386 -7.31 -9.54 -32.37
CA LYS A 386 -8.29 -9.55 -33.47
C LYS A 386 -7.57 -9.57 -34.83
N ALA A 387 -6.53 -8.76 -34.99
CA ALA A 387 -5.71 -8.73 -36.20
C ALA A 387 -5.06 -10.08 -36.48
N PHE A 388 -4.50 -10.74 -35.45
CA PHE A 388 -3.90 -12.06 -35.59
C PHE A 388 -4.92 -13.17 -35.90
N MET A 389 -6.09 -13.16 -35.25
CA MET A 389 -7.09 -14.22 -35.38
C MET A 389 -7.97 -14.09 -36.63
N GLY A 390 -8.10 -12.89 -37.19
CA GLY A 390 -9.05 -12.61 -38.27
C GLY A 390 -10.52 -12.65 -37.82
N PRO A 391 -11.47 -12.59 -38.77
CA PRO A 391 -12.90 -12.62 -38.48
C PRO A 391 -13.32 -14.00 -37.93
N LEU A 392 -13.91 -14.02 -36.73
CA LEU A 392 -14.44 -15.24 -36.13
C LEU A 392 -15.94 -15.40 -36.43
N LYS A 393 -16.45 -16.62 -36.28
CA LYS A 393 -17.88 -16.94 -36.48
C LYS A 393 -18.83 -15.97 -35.75
N LYS A 394 -18.55 -15.66 -34.48
CA LYS A 394 -19.35 -14.72 -33.68
C LYS A 394 -19.35 -13.29 -34.23
N ASP A 395 -18.25 -12.85 -34.82
CA ASP A 395 -18.12 -11.50 -35.35
C ASP A 395 -18.84 -11.39 -36.69
N ARG A 396 -18.88 -12.50 -37.47
CA ARG A 396 -19.69 -12.60 -38.68
C ARG A 396 -21.19 -12.56 -38.37
N ILE A 397 -21.64 -13.37 -37.41
CA ILE A 397 -23.05 -13.40 -36.96
C ILE A 397 -23.47 -12.01 -36.46
N ALA A 398 -22.66 -11.35 -35.62
CA ALA A 398 -22.97 -10.00 -35.13
C ALA A 398 -23.06 -8.93 -36.23
N LYS A 399 -22.34 -9.11 -37.35
CA LYS A 399 -22.46 -8.23 -38.52
C LYS A 399 -23.72 -8.54 -39.33
N GLU A 400 -24.06 -9.82 -39.48
CA GLU A 400 -25.31 -10.27 -40.13
C GLU A 400 -26.55 -9.80 -39.35
N GLU A 401 -26.49 -9.73 -38.01
CA GLU A 401 -27.58 -9.22 -37.16
C GLU A 401 -27.72 -7.69 -37.15
N ALA A 402 -26.66 -6.96 -37.49
CA ALA A 402 -26.62 -5.50 -37.47
C ALA A 402 -26.92 -4.87 -38.85
N ALA A 403 -26.90 -5.68 -39.91
CA ALA A 403 -27.34 -5.33 -41.26
C ALA A 403 -28.85 -5.59 -41.38
#